data_AF-A0A2T0MY29-F1
#
_entry.id   AF-A0A2T0MY29-F1
#
_cell.length_a   1.000
_cell.length_b   1.000
_cell.length_c   1.000
_cell.angle_alpha   90.00
_cell.angle_beta   90.00
_cell.angle_gamma   90.00
#
_symmetry.space_group_name_H-M   'P 1'
#
loop_
_entity.id
_entity.type
_entity.pdbx_description
1 polymer ?
#
loop_
_entity_poly.entity_id
_entity_poly.type
_entity_poly.pdbx_seq_one_letter_code
_entity_poly.pdbx_strand_id
1 'polypeptide(L)'
;MVDRSEGFGERLLGQLLDRAHTMPPQLIAPLVAEEVRKIGGWDVSILLQDYDQVMLVPLLGRGLTGGDPLPIDGSWAGEAFVSETRVEYPVADGIRMFLPLLDGSDEVGVMALTLAAVDDDDRRLLRRLAGLVADMLVTKNSYTDQFFMARRREPMSVSAEIQWSLLPPLSMVTPQVAVAGIMEPAYDVAGDSLDYALNDEILNMAVIDAMGHGMNAAVLATVAIGAYRHARRADVALAELYEFMDAAINEQFGPDQFVTAQMARLDIGSGCLEWVNAGHPAPLLIRGNRVIEALEGAGTLPVGFGGAAPQINTRQLVRHDRVLFYTDGLVEEHETGGEQFGEERLIRSIEHVGPMTRTVQQMVRSLSHALMRQRQGTTSDDASLFLVEWRGGTADHLAEVDL
;
A
#
# COMPACT_ATOMS: atom_id res chain seq x y z
N MET A 1 6.53 -45.13 13.38
CA MET A 1 5.34 -44.86 12.55
C MET A 1 5.04 -43.40 12.73
N VAL A 2 5.10 -42.60 11.68
CA VAL A 2 4.79 -41.16 11.77
C VAL A 2 3.27 -41.06 11.90
N ASP A 3 2.78 -40.39 12.95
CA ASP A 3 1.37 -40.08 13.08
C ASP A 3 0.97 -39.09 11.97
N ARG A 4 -0.04 -39.46 11.18
CA ARG A 4 -0.58 -38.66 10.08
C ARG A 4 -2.05 -38.31 10.32
N SER A 5 -2.52 -38.45 11.55
CA SER A 5 -3.88 -38.04 11.91
C SER A 5 -3.95 -36.52 12.02
N GLU A 6 -4.99 -35.94 11.41
CA GLU A 6 -5.12 -34.48 11.42
C GLU A 6 -5.44 -33.95 12.82
N GLY A 7 -4.82 -32.84 13.19
CA GLY A 7 -5.23 -32.08 14.38
C GLY A 7 -6.60 -31.42 14.22
N PHE A 8 -7.17 -30.89 15.30
CA PHE A 8 -8.38 -30.06 15.18
C PHE A 8 -8.15 -28.81 14.32
N GLY A 9 -7.05 -28.09 14.59
CA GLY A 9 -6.70 -26.89 13.81
C GLY A 9 -6.38 -27.20 12.35
N GLU A 10 -5.74 -28.33 12.07
CA GLU A 10 -5.48 -28.78 10.69
C GLU A 10 -6.78 -29.07 9.94
N ARG A 11 -7.73 -29.79 10.57
CA ARG A 11 -9.07 -29.97 9.99
C ARG A 11 -9.80 -28.67 9.73
N LEU A 12 -9.77 -27.74 10.69
CA LEU A 12 -10.47 -26.46 10.60
C LEU A 12 -9.93 -25.61 9.43
N LEU A 13 -8.61 -25.41 9.41
CA LEU A 13 -7.93 -24.59 8.41
C LEU A 13 -7.93 -25.30 7.04
N GLY A 14 -7.73 -26.61 7.01
CA GLY A 14 -7.77 -27.42 5.80
C GLY A 14 -9.14 -27.39 5.11
N GLN A 15 -10.23 -27.52 5.87
CA GLN A 15 -11.59 -27.40 5.30
C GLN A 15 -11.85 -26.02 4.70
N LEU A 16 -11.35 -24.97 5.34
CA LEU A 16 -11.48 -23.61 4.84
C LEU A 16 -10.68 -23.43 3.55
N LEU A 17 -9.44 -23.93 3.50
CA LEU A 17 -8.60 -23.91 2.31
C LEU A 17 -9.22 -24.71 1.14
N ASP A 18 -9.66 -25.94 1.40
CA ASP A 18 -10.30 -26.81 0.39
C ASP A 18 -11.54 -26.16 -0.22
N ARG A 19 -12.36 -25.51 0.62
CA ARG A 19 -13.57 -24.80 0.18
C ARG A 19 -13.25 -23.50 -0.54
N ALA A 20 -12.19 -22.80 -0.14
CA ALA A 20 -11.86 -21.48 -0.64
C ALA A 20 -11.74 -21.45 -2.17
N HIS A 21 -11.17 -22.48 -2.80
CA HIS A 21 -10.93 -22.52 -4.25
C HIS A 21 -12.20 -22.30 -5.10
N THR A 22 -13.31 -22.96 -4.76
CA THR A 22 -14.57 -22.87 -5.54
C THR A 22 -15.63 -21.99 -4.89
N MET A 23 -15.34 -21.39 -3.73
CA MET A 23 -16.34 -20.66 -2.97
C MET A 23 -16.65 -19.28 -3.59
N PRO A 24 -17.95 -18.94 -3.76
CA PRO A 24 -18.39 -17.59 -4.09
C PRO A 24 -18.06 -16.59 -2.96
N PRO A 25 -17.72 -15.32 -3.27
CA PRO A 25 -17.25 -14.36 -2.27
C PRO A 25 -18.28 -14.04 -1.17
N GLN A 26 -19.57 -14.05 -1.49
CA GLN A 26 -20.65 -13.85 -0.53
C GLN A 26 -20.73 -14.94 0.57
N LEU A 27 -20.03 -16.07 0.39
CA LEU A 27 -19.96 -17.14 1.38
C LEU A 27 -18.77 -17.02 2.34
N ILE A 28 -17.85 -16.06 2.14
CA ILE A 28 -16.74 -15.82 3.08
C ILE A 28 -17.28 -15.49 4.47
N ALA A 29 -18.14 -14.48 4.57
CA ALA A 29 -18.74 -14.05 5.84
C ALA A 29 -19.40 -15.20 6.64
N PRO A 30 -20.34 -15.99 6.06
CA PRO A 30 -20.95 -17.09 6.79
C PRO A 30 -19.99 -18.25 7.09
N LEU A 31 -18.97 -18.50 6.26
CA LEU A 31 -17.95 -19.51 6.54
C LEU A 31 -17.12 -19.10 7.76
N VAL A 32 -16.60 -17.87 7.79
CA VAL A 32 -15.82 -17.36 8.93
C VAL A 32 -16.64 -17.40 10.21
N ALA A 33 -17.90 -16.96 10.15
CA ALA A 33 -18.81 -17.04 11.30
C ALA A 33 -19.09 -18.48 11.76
N GLU A 34 -19.09 -19.46 10.85
CA GLU A 34 -19.23 -20.88 11.19
C GLU A 34 -17.96 -21.42 11.87
N GLU A 35 -16.78 -21.16 11.31
CA GLU A 35 -15.51 -21.64 11.87
C GLU A 35 -15.23 -21.03 13.25
N VAL A 36 -15.51 -19.74 13.44
CA VAL A 36 -15.38 -19.10 14.76
C VAL A 36 -16.37 -19.69 15.76
N ARG A 37 -17.59 -20.07 15.35
CA ARG A 37 -18.54 -20.73 16.24
C ARG A 37 -18.08 -22.13 16.67
N LYS A 38 -17.39 -22.87 15.78
CA LYS A 38 -16.85 -24.21 16.10
C LYS A 38 -15.79 -24.17 17.20
N ILE A 39 -15.08 -23.05 17.34
CA ILE A 39 -14.12 -22.81 18.43
C ILE A 39 -14.75 -22.11 19.65
N GLY A 40 -16.09 -21.98 19.68
CA GLY A 40 -16.81 -21.36 20.79
C GLY A 40 -16.84 -19.84 20.78
N GLY A 41 -16.44 -19.19 19.68
CA GLY A 41 -16.45 -17.74 19.54
C GLY A 41 -17.77 -17.18 19.02
N TRP A 42 -18.02 -15.89 19.29
CA TRP A 42 -19.20 -15.14 18.86
C TRP A 42 -18.88 -13.68 18.50
N ASP A 43 -19.90 -12.92 18.12
CA ASP A 43 -19.82 -11.51 17.70
C ASP A 43 -18.79 -11.23 16.59
N VAL A 44 -18.65 -12.13 15.63
CA VAL A 44 -17.59 -12.06 14.62
C VAL A 44 -17.82 -10.85 13.70
N SER A 45 -16.81 -10.01 13.51
CA SER A 45 -16.85 -8.91 12.54
C SER A 45 -15.59 -8.92 11.69
N ILE A 46 -15.72 -8.58 10.41
CA ILE A 46 -14.59 -8.30 9.52
C ILE A 46 -14.69 -6.81 9.20
N LEU A 47 -13.63 -6.06 9.52
CA LEU A 47 -13.55 -4.62 9.27
C LEU A 47 -12.45 -4.39 8.24
N LEU A 48 -12.78 -3.78 7.10
CA LEU A 48 -11.84 -3.52 6.01
C LEU A 48 -11.39 -2.06 6.03
N GLN A 49 -10.13 -1.79 5.71
CA GLN A 49 -9.63 -0.42 5.63
C GLN A 49 -10.34 0.36 4.51
N ASP A 50 -10.75 1.61 4.76
CA ASP A 50 -11.23 2.51 3.69
C ASP A 50 -10.08 3.00 2.78
N TYR A 51 -10.42 3.63 1.66
CA TYR A 51 -9.43 4.09 0.68
C TYR A 51 -8.59 5.28 1.18
N ASP A 52 -9.14 6.09 2.10
CA ASP A 52 -8.43 7.18 2.78
C ASP A 52 -7.51 6.69 3.91
N GLN A 53 -7.57 5.41 4.29
CA GLN A 53 -6.79 4.84 5.39
C GLN A 53 -7.04 5.52 6.75
N VAL A 54 -8.28 5.94 7.02
CA VAL A 54 -8.70 6.59 8.26
C VAL A 54 -9.71 5.75 9.06
N MET A 55 -10.47 4.86 8.42
CA MET A 55 -11.46 4.01 9.07
C MET A 55 -11.33 2.52 8.71
N LEU A 56 -11.81 1.69 9.63
CA LEU A 56 -12.10 0.29 9.45
C LEU A 56 -13.63 0.12 9.30
N VAL A 57 -14.06 -0.25 8.10
CA VAL A 57 -15.47 -0.34 7.69
C VAL A 57 -15.98 -1.78 7.78
N PRO A 58 -17.09 -2.06 8.46
CA PRO A 58 -17.60 -3.43 8.61
C PRO A 58 -18.08 -4.03 7.28
N LEU A 59 -17.55 -5.20 6.95
CA LEU A 59 -18.06 -6.04 5.88
C LEU A 59 -19.40 -6.66 6.32
N LEU A 60 -20.45 -6.36 5.56
CA LEU A 60 -21.79 -6.91 5.80
C LEU A 60 -21.88 -8.34 5.24
N GLY A 61 -22.41 -9.26 6.04
CA GLY A 61 -22.63 -10.62 5.61
C GLY A 61 -23.33 -11.46 6.66
N ARG A 62 -24.00 -12.54 6.22
CA ARG A 62 -24.72 -13.44 7.12
C ARG A 62 -23.76 -14.03 8.15
N GLY A 63 -24.09 -13.87 9.43
CA GLY A 63 -23.32 -14.41 10.54
C GLY A 63 -22.22 -13.48 11.07
N LEU A 64 -21.94 -12.37 10.38
CA LEU A 64 -21.11 -11.29 10.92
C LEU A 64 -21.97 -10.28 11.68
N THR A 65 -21.43 -9.77 12.78
CA THR A 65 -21.91 -8.61 13.50
C THR A 65 -21.51 -7.37 12.71
N GLY A 66 -22.51 -6.57 12.34
CA GLY A 66 -22.30 -5.25 11.73
C GLY A 66 -21.92 -4.19 12.76
N GLY A 67 -22.04 -2.92 12.38
CA GLY A 67 -21.77 -1.79 13.25
C GLY A 67 -21.49 -0.53 12.44
N ASP A 68 -21.09 0.53 13.13
CA ASP A 68 -20.56 1.72 12.48
C ASP A 68 -19.06 1.54 12.16
N PRO A 69 -18.54 2.22 11.13
CA PRO A 69 -17.09 2.28 10.89
C PRO A 69 -16.32 2.74 12.12
N LEU A 70 -15.16 2.13 12.37
CA LEU A 70 -14.29 2.47 13.51
C LEU A 70 -13.08 3.27 13.02
N PRO A 71 -12.64 4.33 13.72
CA PRO A 71 -11.42 5.03 13.35
C PRO A 71 -10.20 4.12 13.51
N ILE A 72 -9.26 4.17 12.57
CA ILE A 72 -7.98 3.45 12.72
C ILE A 72 -7.17 4.08 13.86
N ASP A 73 -7.21 5.39 14.00
CA ASP A 73 -6.52 6.05 15.11
C ASP A 73 -7.45 6.09 16.35
N GLY A 74 -6.97 5.57 17.49
CA GLY A 74 -7.67 5.65 18.77
C GLY A 74 -8.75 4.58 19.04
N SER A 75 -8.87 3.55 18.19
CA SER A 75 -9.70 2.38 18.48
C SER A 75 -8.86 1.12 18.71
N TRP A 76 -9.42 0.13 19.42
CA TRP A 76 -8.74 -1.16 19.64
C TRP A 76 -8.52 -1.95 18.35
N ALA A 77 -9.48 -1.88 17.41
CA ALA A 77 -9.32 -2.47 16.09
C ALA A 77 -8.19 -1.76 15.33
N GLY A 78 -8.18 -0.44 15.39
CA GLY A 78 -7.11 0.39 14.87
C GLY A 78 -5.74 0.07 15.45
N GLU A 79 -5.62 -0.12 16.75
CA GLU A 79 -4.35 -0.54 17.38
C GLU A 79 -3.88 -1.90 16.83
N ALA A 80 -4.79 -2.86 16.64
CA ALA A 80 -4.44 -4.15 16.05
C ALA A 80 -3.99 -4.03 14.58
N PHE A 81 -4.68 -3.18 13.80
CA PHE A 81 -4.34 -2.86 12.42
C PHE A 81 -2.94 -2.26 12.33
N VAL A 82 -2.74 -1.13 13.01
CA VAL A 82 -1.50 -0.35 12.97
C VAL A 82 -0.32 -1.14 13.51
N SER A 83 -0.47 -1.84 14.63
CA SER A 83 0.64 -2.57 15.24
C SER A 83 0.99 -3.87 14.53
N GLU A 84 0.18 -4.32 13.56
CA GLU A 84 0.25 -5.65 12.93
C GLU A 84 0.23 -6.79 13.98
N THR A 85 -0.37 -6.54 15.15
CA THR A 85 -0.45 -7.51 16.24
C THR A 85 -1.85 -7.65 16.81
N ARG A 86 -2.12 -8.83 17.36
CA ARG A 86 -3.37 -9.11 18.06
C ARG A 86 -3.54 -8.17 19.26
N VAL A 87 -4.73 -7.59 19.41
CA VAL A 87 -5.17 -6.87 20.61
C VAL A 87 -6.27 -7.67 21.31
N GLU A 88 -6.16 -7.80 22.64
CA GLU A 88 -7.11 -8.50 23.50
C GLU A 88 -7.74 -7.51 24.48
N TYR A 89 -9.07 -7.40 24.47
CA TYR A 89 -9.81 -6.47 25.32
C TYR A 89 -10.87 -7.22 26.15
N PRO A 90 -10.76 -7.23 27.49
CA PRO A 90 -11.77 -7.86 28.35
C PRO A 90 -13.15 -7.19 28.20
N VAL A 91 -14.19 -7.99 28.04
CA VAL A 91 -15.59 -7.58 28.02
C VAL A 91 -16.38 -8.35 29.09
N ALA A 92 -17.62 -7.96 29.36
CA ALA A 92 -18.41 -8.55 30.45
C ALA A 92 -18.52 -10.09 30.39
N ASP A 93 -18.66 -10.64 29.19
CA ASP A 93 -18.89 -12.07 28.96
C ASP A 93 -17.70 -12.79 28.30
N GLY A 94 -16.49 -12.20 28.32
CA GLY A 94 -15.30 -12.84 27.72
C GLY A 94 -14.18 -11.87 27.34
N ILE A 95 -13.42 -12.23 26.31
CA ILE A 95 -12.31 -11.45 25.76
C ILE A 95 -12.63 -11.16 24.29
N ARG A 96 -12.74 -9.87 23.95
CA ARG A 96 -12.82 -9.41 22.56
C ARG A 96 -11.43 -9.41 21.98
N MET A 97 -11.24 -10.17 20.91
CA MET A 97 -9.99 -10.23 20.16
C MET A 97 -10.11 -9.41 18.88
N PHE A 98 -9.06 -8.67 18.57
CA PHE A 98 -8.85 -7.98 17.29
C PHE A 98 -7.60 -8.58 16.64
N LEU A 99 -7.76 -9.11 15.43
CA LEU A 99 -6.75 -9.85 14.69
C LEU A 99 -6.52 -9.11 13.36
N PRO A 100 -5.31 -8.63 13.08
CA PRO A 100 -5.02 -8.02 11.79
C PRO A 100 -5.20 -9.05 10.66
N LEU A 101 -5.80 -8.61 9.56
CA LEU A 101 -5.94 -9.36 8.32
C LEU A 101 -4.81 -8.92 7.38
N LEU A 102 -3.75 -9.72 7.35
CA LEU A 102 -2.54 -9.45 6.56
C LEU A 102 -2.51 -10.36 5.34
N ASP A 103 -2.41 -9.78 4.14
CA ASP A 103 -2.05 -10.50 2.90
C ASP A 103 -0.60 -10.16 2.55
N GLY A 104 0.31 -11.09 2.83
CA GLY A 104 1.73 -10.79 2.91
C GLY A 104 2.00 -9.68 3.93
N SER A 105 2.25 -8.47 3.42
CA SER A 105 2.56 -7.28 4.23
C SER A 105 1.54 -6.16 4.05
N ASP A 106 0.48 -6.42 3.27
CA ASP A 106 -0.62 -5.50 3.03
C ASP A 106 -1.71 -5.67 4.10
N GLU A 107 -2.15 -4.54 4.64
CA GLU A 107 -3.09 -4.49 5.76
C GLU A 107 -4.53 -4.38 5.22
N VAL A 108 -5.16 -5.53 4.96
CA VAL A 108 -6.52 -5.58 4.41
C VAL A 108 -7.56 -5.02 5.41
N GLY A 109 -7.33 -5.26 6.69
CA GLY A 109 -8.26 -4.87 7.76
C GLY A 109 -8.05 -5.63 9.06
N VAL A 110 -9.13 -5.82 9.81
CA VAL A 110 -9.14 -6.47 11.13
C VAL A 110 -10.35 -7.41 11.24
N MET A 111 -10.10 -8.65 11.62
CA MET A 111 -11.14 -9.55 12.09
C MET A 111 -11.25 -9.44 13.61
N ALA A 112 -12.47 -9.35 14.12
CA ALA A 112 -12.71 -9.34 15.56
C ALA A 112 -13.76 -10.37 15.96
N LEU A 113 -13.59 -10.97 17.12
CA LEU A 113 -14.48 -11.98 17.68
C LEU A 113 -14.36 -12.00 19.21
N THR A 114 -15.32 -12.60 19.88
CA THR A 114 -15.32 -12.73 21.35
C THR A 114 -15.23 -14.22 21.72
N LEU A 115 -14.39 -14.54 22.70
CA LEU A 115 -14.28 -15.87 23.32
C LEU A 115 -14.47 -15.78 24.83
N ALA A 116 -15.00 -16.82 25.47
CA ALA A 116 -15.21 -16.84 26.92
C ALA A 116 -13.88 -16.81 27.70
N ALA A 117 -12.87 -17.49 27.16
CA ALA A 117 -11.49 -17.48 27.62
C ALA A 117 -10.56 -17.67 26.41
N VAL A 118 -9.30 -17.26 26.52
CA VAL A 118 -8.32 -17.34 25.43
C VAL A 118 -7.02 -17.95 25.95
N ASP A 119 -6.62 -19.08 25.40
CA ASP A 119 -5.33 -19.71 25.64
C ASP A 119 -4.34 -19.51 24.47
N ASP A 120 -3.16 -20.13 24.57
CA ASP A 120 -2.13 -20.00 23.54
C ASP A 120 -2.42 -20.79 22.25
N ASP A 121 -3.24 -21.84 22.33
CA ASP A 121 -3.71 -22.59 21.17
C ASP A 121 -4.74 -21.77 20.38
N ASP A 122 -5.69 -21.12 21.07
CA ASP A 122 -6.65 -20.19 20.47
C ASP A 122 -5.92 -19.06 19.74
N ARG A 123 -4.92 -18.46 20.40
CA ARG A 123 -4.09 -17.39 19.83
C ARG A 123 -3.36 -17.81 18.57
N ARG A 124 -2.83 -19.04 18.52
CA ARG A 124 -2.14 -19.59 17.34
C ARG A 124 -3.13 -19.89 16.22
N LEU A 125 -4.24 -20.54 16.54
CA LEU A 125 -5.27 -20.92 15.58
C LEU A 125 -5.91 -19.70 14.92
N LEU A 126 -6.29 -18.71 15.73
CA LEU A 126 -6.92 -17.49 15.26
C LEU A 126 -6.01 -16.61 14.42
N ARG A 127 -4.70 -16.61 14.68
CA ARG A 127 -3.71 -15.96 13.81
C ARG A 127 -3.70 -16.59 12.42
N ARG A 128 -3.71 -17.93 12.34
CA ARG A 128 -3.74 -18.65 11.06
C ARG A 128 -5.07 -18.46 10.33
N LEU A 129 -6.19 -18.48 11.08
CA LEU A 129 -7.50 -18.19 10.53
C LEU A 129 -7.57 -16.78 9.94
N ALA A 130 -7.06 -15.77 10.65
CA ALA A 130 -7.00 -14.40 10.17
C ALA A 130 -6.19 -14.27 8.87
N GLY A 131 -5.04 -14.93 8.78
CA GLY A 131 -4.26 -15.00 7.54
C GLY A 131 -5.04 -15.61 6.38
N LEU A 132 -5.64 -16.78 6.56
CA LEU A 132 -6.46 -17.40 5.50
C LEU A 132 -7.66 -16.54 5.09
N VAL A 133 -8.27 -15.83 6.05
CA VAL A 133 -9.37 -14.90 5.73
C VAL A 133 -8.86 -13.73 4.91
N ALA A 134 -7.67 -13.18 5.21
CA ALA A 134 -7.05 -12.13 4.42
C ALA A 134 -6.75 -12.61 2.99
N ASP A 135 -6.09 -13.76 2.83
CA ASP A 135 -5.79 -14.37 1.52
C ASP A 135 -7.06 -14.57 0.69
N MET A 136 -8.14 -15.02 1.33
CA MET A 136 -9.44 -15.18 0.67
C MET A 136 -10.05 -13.85 0.29
N LEU A 137 -10.02 -12.83 1.14
CA LEU A 137 -10.56 -11.51 0.81
C LEU A 137 -9.82 -10.93 -0.40
N VAL A 138 -8.49 -11.00 -0.42
CA VAL A 138 -7.69 -10.46 -1.54
C VAL A 138 -7.90 -11.27 -2.82
N THR A 139 -7.77 -12.60 -2.76
CA THR A 139 -7.92 -13.46 -3.95
C THR A 139 -9.31 -13.33 -4.57
N LYS A 140 -10.35 -13.15 -3.74
CA LYS A 140 -11.75 -13.05 -4.19
C LYS A 140 -12.12 -11.65 -4.64
N ASN A 141 -11.39 -10.61 -4.22
CA ASN A 141 -11.61 -9.22 -4.61
C ASN A 141 -11.56 -9.02 -6.14
N SER A 142 -10.75 -9.82 -6.85
CA SER A 142 -10.57 -9.66 -8.31
C SER A 142 -11.81 -10.00 -9.16
N TYR A 143 -12.87 -10.56 -8.56
CA TYR A 143 -14.09 -10.92 -9.27
C TYR A 143 -15.38 -10.64 -8.48
N THR A 144 -15.32 -9.76 -7.48
CA THR A 144 -16.49 -9.20 -6.82
C THR A 144 -16.29 -7.75 -6.44
N ASP A 145 -17.34 -6.95 -6.64
CA ASP A 145 -17.32 -5.55 -6.21
C ASP A 145 -17.68 -5.38 -4.72
N GLN A 146 -18.06 -6.46 -4.02
CA GLN A 146 -18.57 -6.36 -2.65
C GLN A 146 -17.55 -5.79 -1.66
N PHE A 147 -16.28 -6.18 -1.78
CA PHE A 147 -15.23 -5.69 -0.87
C PHE A 147 -14.82 -4.27 -1.23
N PHE A 148 -14.70 -3.98 -2.53
CA PHE A 148 -14.49 -2.62 -3.03
C PHE A 148 -15.57 -1.65 -2.51
N MET A 149 -16.84 -2.03 -2.67
CA MET A 149 -17.99 -1.23 -2.21
C MET A 149 -18.08 -1.13 -0.69
N ALA A 150 -17.67 -2.17 0.05
CA ALA A 150 -17.65 -2.12 1.51
C ALA A 150 -16.61 -1.12 2.05
N ARG A 151 -15.46 -0.98 1.39
CA ARG A 151 -14.38 -0.03 1.78
C ARG A 151 -14.71 1.42 1.44
N ARG A 152 -15.56 1.63 0.44
CA ARG A 152 -15.91 2.94 -0.10
C ARG A 152 -16.85 3.70 0.86
N ARG A 153 -16.37 4.79 1.43
CA ARG A 153 -17.17 5.67 2.30
C ARG A 153 -17.84 6.82 1.55
N GLU A 154 -17.29 7.20 0.41
CA GLU A 154 -17.78 8.31 -0.42
C GLU A 154 -17.86 7.91 -1.89
N PRO A 155 -18.62 8.63 -2.72
CA PRO A 155 -18.60 8.37 -4.14
C PRO A 155 -17.21 8.59 -4.75
N MET A 156 -16.67 7.58 -5.44
CA MET A 156 -15.42 7.67 -6.20
C MET A 156 -15.70 8.21 -7.61
N SER A 157 -14.85 9.13 -8.07
CA SER A 157 -14.86 9.63 -9.45
C SER A 157 -14.41 8.55 -10.43
N VAL A 158 -14.76 8.68 -11.71
CA VAL A 158 -14.31 7.71 -12.74
C VAL A 158 -12.78 7.72 -12.87
N SER A 159 -12.15 8.88 -12.69
CA SER A 159 -10.69 9.01 -12.71
C SER A 159 -10.06 8.20 -11.57
N ALA A 160 -10.63 8.29 -10.37
CA ALA A 160 -10.15 7.55 -9.21
C ALA A 160 -10.39 6.04 -9.37
N GLU A 161 -11.54 5.62 -9.90
CA GLU A 161 -11.81 4.20 -10.22
C GLU A 161 -10.76 3.64 -11.22
N ILE A 162 -10.35 4.44 -12.21
CA ILE A 162 -9.26 4.09 -13.13
C ILE A 162 -7.95 3.96 -12.35
N GLN A 163 -7.55 4.98 -11.57
CA GLN A 163 -6.28 4.95 -10.85
C GLN A 163 -6.18 3.78 -9.87
N TRP A 164 -7.20 3.55 -9.03
CA TRP A 164 -7.21 2.41 -8.11
C TRP A 164 -7.13 1.04 -8.80
N SER A 165 -7.62 0.95 -10.04
CA SER A 165 -7.51 -0.26 -10.86
C SER A 165 -6.10 -0.45 -11.45
N LEU A 166 -5.30 0.60 -11.54
CA LEU A 166 -3.94 0.56 -12.07
C LEU A 166 -2.90 0.19 -11.03
N LEU A 167 -3.10 0.58 -9.77
CA LEU A 167 -2.07 0.48 -8.73
C LEU A 167 -1.67 -0.97 -8.42
N PRO A 168 -0.39 -1.21 -8.08
CA PRO A 168 0.01 -2.42 -7.36
C PRO A 168 -0.56 -2.38 -5.92
N PRO A 169 -0.42 -3.48 -5.13
CA PRO A 169 -0.63 -3.40 -3.69
C PRO A 169 0.14 -2.23 -3.09
N LEU A 170 -0.49 -1.42 -2.24
CA LEU A 170 0.12 -0.19 -1.74
C LEU A 170 1.26 -0.45 -0.74
N SER A 171 1.45 -1.68 -0.31
CA SER A 171 2.58 -2.04 0.53
C SER A 171 3.15 -3.41 0.21
N MET A 172 4.45 -3.56 0.44
CA MET A 172 5.15 -4.85 0.38
C MET A 172 6.32 -4.78 1.35
N VAL A 173 6.44 -5.78 2.22
CA VAL A 173 7.56 -5.90 3.16
C VAL A 173 8.24 -7.25 2.96
N THR A 174 9.53 -7.21 2.71
CA THR A 174 10.43 -8.37 2.67
C THR A 174 11.55 -8.16 3.69
N PRO A 175 12.40 -9.17 3.97
CA PRO A 175 13.56 -8.97 4.84
C PRO A 175 14.51 -7.87 4.36
N GLN A 176 14.67 -7.72 3.04
CA GLN A 176 15.68 -6.85 2.42
C GLN A 176 15.14 -5.47 2.03
N VAL A 177 13.83 -5.34 1.78
CA VAL A 177 13.22 -4.07 1.37
C VAL A 177 11.77 -3.98 1.82
N ALA A 178 11.32 -2.76 2.14
CA ALA A 178 9.92 -2.47 2.40
C ALA A 178 9.46 -1.25 1.60
N VAL A 179 8.22 -1.27 1.11
CA VAL A 179 7.59 -0.15 0.41
C VAL A 179 6.20 0.13 0.97
N ALA A 180 5.79 1.40 0.94
CA ALA A 180 4.44 1.84 1.26
C ALA A 180 4.06 3.05 0.39
N GLY A 181 2.83 3.08 -0.09
CA GLY A 181 2.25 4.16 -0.87
C GLY A 181 0.94 4.67 -0.26
N ILE A 182 0.64 5.94 -0.50
CA ILE A 182 -0.68 6.54 -0.28
C ILE A 182 -0.93 7.57 -1.39
N MET A 183 -2.20 7.74 -1.75
CA MET A 183 -2.65 8.73 -2.70
C MET A 183 -3.82 9.49 -2.11
N GLU A 184 -3.79 10.81 -2.18
CA GLU A 184 -4.83 11.71 -1.74
C GLU A 184 -5.16 12.69 -2.87
N PRO A 185 -6.44 13.05 -3.10
CA PRO A 185 -7.63 12.55 -2.43
C PRO A 185 -8.02 11.16 -2.95
N ALA A 186 -8.27 10.19 -2.06
CA ALA A 186 -8.47 8.80 -2.48
C ALA A 186 -9.69 8.60 -3.41
N TYR A 187 -10.74 9.41 -3.28
CA TYR A 187 -11.97 9.27 -4.06
C TYR A 187 -12.02 10.13 -5.33
N ASP A 188 -11.12 11.10 -5.48
CA ASP A 188 -11.13 12.05 -6.60
C ASP A 188 -9.82 12.12 -7.39
N VAL A 189 -8.78 11.37 -6.97
CA VAL A 189 -7.48 11.27 -7.65
C VAL A 189 -7.61 11.04 -9.15
N ALA A 190 -6.75 11.69 -9.94
CA ALA A 190 -6.83 11.69 -11.39
C ALA A 190 -5.50 11.45 -12.12
N GLY A 191 -4.50 12.31 -11.94
CA GLY A 191 -3.24 12.31 -12.67
C GLY A 191 -2.13 11.49 -12.01
N ASP A 192 -2.16 11.39 -10.68
CA ASP A 192 -1.15 10.64 -9.93
C ASP A 192 -1.28 9.13 -10.08
N SER A 193 -0.14 8.46 -10.21
CA SER A 193 -0.05 7.01 -10.18
C SER A 193 1.32 6.53 -9.71
N LEU A 194 1.36 5.33 -9.14
CA LEU A 194 2.60 4.67 -8.76
C LEU A 194 2.60 3.21 -9.22
N ASP A 195 3.79 2.67 -9.50
CA ASP A 195 3.95 1.24 -9.80
C ASP A 195 5.32 0.74 -9.31
N TYR A 196 5.34 -0.49 -8.81
CA TYR A 196 6.59 -1.16 -8.49
C TYR A 196 6.52 -2.65 -8.79
N ALA A 197 7.68 -3.27 -8.93
CA ALA A 197 7.82 -4.72 -8.94
C ALA A 197 9.20 -5.09 -8.42
N LEU A 198 9.22 -6.07 -7.51
CA LEU A 198 10.44 -6.74 -7.08
C LEU A 198 10.61 -7.99 -7.94
N ASN A 199 11.64 -8.00 -8.80
CA ASN A 199 12.02 -9.16 -9.61
C ASN A 199 13.46 -9.53 -9.25
N ASP A 200 13.67 -10.74 -8.74
CA ASP A 200 14.94 -11.19 -8.17
C ASP A 200 15.48 -10.17 -7.14
N GLU A 201 16.66 -9.59 -7.38
CA GLU A 201 17.28 -8.59 -6.49
C GLU A 201 16.99 -7.13 -6.92
N ILE A 202 16.12 -6.91 -7.91
CA ILE A 202 15.86 -5.57 -8.44
C ILE A 202 14.43 -5.12 -8.13
N LEU A 203 14.30 -4.10 -7.28
CA LEU A 203 13.07 -3.36 -7.07
C LEU A 203 12.99 -2.22 -8.10
N ASN A 204 12.10 -2.37 -9.08
CA ASN A 204 11.77 -1.32 -10.05
C ASN A 204 10.61 -0.47 -9.50
N MET A 205 10.69 0.85 -9.63
CA MET A 205 9.71 1.79 -9.07
C MET A 205 9.44 2.93 -10.05
N ALA A 206 8.19 3.39 -10.07
CA ALA A 206 7.79 4.61 -10.75
C ALA A 206 6.76 5.39 -9.91
N VAL A 207 6.93 6.70 -9.88
CA VAL A 207 5.90 7.67 -9.44
C VAL A 207 5.69 8.62 -10.60
N ILE A 208 4.44 8.79 -11.01
CA ILE A 208 4.05 9.52 -12.21
C ILE A 208 2.95 10.49 -11.83
N ASP A 209 3.04 11.70 -12.36
CA ASP A 209 1.97 12.68 -12.33
C ASP A 209 1.68 13.11 -13.78
N ALA A 210 0.44 12.89 -14.20
CA ALA A 210 -0.03 13.16 -15.54
C ALA A 210 -0.63 14.55 -15.66
N MET A 211 -0.14 15.32 -16.64
CA MET A 211 -0.61 16.67 -16.90
C MET A 211 -2.15 16.74 -17.07
N GLY A 212 -2.75 17.75 -16.46
CA GLY A 212 -4.15 18.08 -16.61
C GLY A 212 -4.95 17.63 -15.40
N HIS A 213 -6.23 17.34 -15.57
CA HIS A 213 -7.09 16.92 -14.47
C HIS A 213 -8.19 15.97 -14.94
N GLY A 214 -8.75 15.22 -14.00
CA GLY A 214 -9.87 14.32 -14.25
C GLY A 214 -9.55 13.22 -15.26
N MET A 215 -10.51 12.91 -16.13
CA MET A 215 -10.44 11.72 -16.99
C MET A 215 -9.28 11.74 -17.98
N ASN A 216 -8.88 12.89 -18.50
CA ASN A 216 -7.78 12.98 -19.46
C ASN A 216 -6.44 12.63 -18.79
N ALA A 217 -6.20 13.17 -17.58
CA ALA A 217 -5.01 12.84 -16.79
C ALA A 217 -4.99 11.35 -16.42
N ALA A 218 -6.14 10.78 -16.03
CA ALA A 218 -6.24 9.35 -15.71
C ALA A 218 -5.92 8.43 -16.90
N VAL A 219 -6.39 8.77 -18.10
CA VAL A 219 -6.08 8.00 -19.32
C VAL A 219 -4.61 8.16 -19.71
N LEU A 220 -4.04 9.36 -19.54
CA LEU A 220 -2.63 9.62 -19.81
C LEU A 220 -1.72 8.81 -18.85
N ALA A 221 -2.01 8.86 -17.55
CA ALA A 221 -1.36 8.03 -16.53
C ALA A 221 -1.49 6.53 -16.82
N THR A 222 -2.66 6.08 -17.28
CA THR A 222 -2.88 4.67 -17.69
C THR A 222 -1.89 4.24 -18.77
N VAL A 223 -1.71 5.06 -19.81
CA VAL A 223 -0.77 4.77 -20.90
C VAL A 223 0.67 4.81 -20.40
N ALA A 224 1.02 5.78 -19.56
CA ALA A 224 2.36 5.89 -18.98
C ALA A 224 2.72 4.66 -18.13
N ILE A 225 1.83 4.23 -17.23
CA ILE A 225 2.00 3.01 -16.42
C ILE A 225 2.05 1.75 -17.30
N GLY A 226 1.23 1.69 -18.35
CA GLY A 226 1.25 0.61 -19.32
C GLY A 226 2.60 0.51 -20.06
N ALA A 227 3.12 1.64 -20.53
CA ALA A 227 4.42 1.74 -21.20
C ALA A 227 5.57 1.41 -20.24
N TYR A 228 5.54 1.94 -19.03
CA TYR A 228 6.49 1.61 -17.95
C TYR A 228 6.54 0.10 -17.68
N ARG A 229 5.37 -0.52 -17.46
CA ARG A 229 5.25 -1.96 -17.21
C ARG A 229 5.73 -2.78 -18.41
N HIS A 230 5.45 -2.34 -19.64
CA HIS A 230 5.92 -3.00 -20.85
C HIS A 230 7.45 -2.97 -20.92
N ALA A 231 8.06 -1.79 -20.82
CA ALA A 231 9.51 -1.62 -20.85
C ALA A 231 10.19 -2.41 -19.72
N ARG A 232 9.67 -2.34 -18.49
CA ARG A 232 10.16 -3.13 -17.35
C ARG A 232 10.13 -4.63 -17.64
N ARG A 233 9.04 -5.16 -18.20
CA ARG A 233 8.93 -6.60 -18.52
C ARG A 233 9.79 -7.03 -19.71
N ALA A 234 10.22 -6.09 -20.54
CA ALA A 234 11.21 -6.31 -21.59
C ALA A 234 12.66 -6.25 -21.05
N ASP A 235 12.85 -5.96 -19.75
CA ASP A 235 14.15 -5.90 -19.07
C ASP A 235 15.16 -4.92 -19.73
N VAL A 236 14.65 -3.82 -20.26
CA VAL A 236 15.48 -2.76 -20.88
C VAL A 236 16.18 -1.91 -19.81
N ALA A 237 17.17 -1.09 -20.16
CA ALA A 237 17.80 -0.17 -19.20
C ALA A 237 16.86 1.01 -18.81
N LEU A 238 17.17 1.74 -17.72
CA LEU A 238 16.35 2.89 -17.28
C LEU A 238 16.24 4.01 -18.35
N ALA A 239 17.31 4.25 -19.11
CA ALA A 239 17.28 5.26 -20.18
C ALA A 239 16.36 4.84 -21.33
N GLU A 240 16.45 3.57 -21.74
CA GLU A 240 15.57 2.99 -22.76
C GLU A 240 14.11 2.93 -22.29
N LEU A 241 13.88 2.69 -21.00
CA LEU A 241 12.55 2.74 -20.40
C LEU A 241 11.92 4.12 -20.52
N TYR A 242 12.68 5.19 -20.25
CA TYR A 242 12.23 6.57 -20.45
C TYR A 242 11.88 6.82 -21.92
N GLU A 243 12.78 6.45 -22.84
CA GLU A 243 12.55 6.63 -24.29
C GLU A 243 11.31 5.88 -24.78
N PHE A 244 11.05 4.68 -24.24
CA PHE A 244 9.88 3.90 -24.59
C PHE A 244 8.58 4.55 -24.09
N MET A 245 8.59 5.04 -22.84
CA MET A 245 7.44 5.78 -22.31
C MET A 245 7.20 7.06 -23.09
N ASP A 246 8.26 7.80 -23.41
CA ASP A 246 8.21 9.06 -24.15
C ASP A 246 7.57 8.87 -25.53
N ALA A 247 8.05 7.87 -26.28
CA ALA A 247 7.50 7.52 -27.59
C ALA A 247 6.02 7.09 -27.50
N ALA A 248 5.66 6.28 -26.50
CA ALA A 248 4.29 5.81 -26.34
C ALA A 248 3.30 6.96 -26.04
N ILE A 249 3.71 7.92 -25.20
CA ILE A 249 2.90 9.10 -24.88
C ILE A 249 2.77 10.01 -26.09
N ASN A 250 3.88 10.29 -26.78
CA ASN A 250 3.88 11.15 -27.95
C ASN A 250 3.03 10.57 -29.09
N GLU A 251 3.15 9.27 -29.38
CA GLU A 251 2.37 8.60 -30.42
C GLU A 251 0.88 8.61 -30.11
N GLN A 252 0.49 8.42 -28.85
CA GLN A 252 -0.90 8.30 -28.46
C GLN A 252 -1.61 9.64 -28.29
N PHE A 253 -0.92 10.67 -27.80
CA PHE A 253 -1.54 11.95 -27.38
C PHE A 253 -1.00 13.19 -28.11
N GLY A 254 0.10 13.06 -28.84
CA GLY A 254 0.77 14.18 -29.50
C GLY A 254 1.75 14.92 -28.59
N PRO A 255 2.42 15.97 -29.12
CA PRO A 255 3.57 16.61 -28.47
C PRO A 255 3.22 17.56 -27.31
N ASP A 256 1.94 17.88 -27.11
CA ASP A 256 1.47 18.83 -26.09
C ASP A 256 1.01 18.14 -24.80
N GLN A 257 1.17 16.81 -24.70
CA GLN A 257 0.78 16.01 -23.55
C GLN A 257 2.01 15.34 -22.97
N PHE A 258 2.16 15.41 -21.65
CA PHE A 258 3.31 14.85 -20.97
C PHE A 258 2.93 14.33 -19.59
N VAL A 259 3.81 13.48 -19.05
CA VAL A 259 3.77 13.10 -17.64
C VAL A 259 5.11 13.45 -16.99
N THR A 260 5.06 14.00 -15.78
CA THR A 260 6.25 14.07 -14.94
C THR A 260 6.44 12.70 -14.30
N ALA A 261 7.69 12.25 -14.15
CA ALA A 261 7.93 10.93 -13.58
C ALA A 261 9.28 10.81 -12.86
N GLN A 262 9.29 10.06 -11.77
CA GLN A 262 10.49 9.40 -11.24
C GLN A 262 10.46 7.94 -11.65
N MET A 263 11.53 7.45 -12.28
CA MET A 263 11.72 6.03 -12.56
C MET A 263 13.00 5.58 -11.89
N ALA A 264 12.93 4.52 -11.08
CA ALA A 264 14.05 4.08 -10.26
C ALA A 264 14.22 2.56 -10.23
N ARG A 265 15.47 2.13 -10.01
CA ARG A 265 15.87 0.74 -9.74
C ARG A 265 16.69 0.71 -8.47
N LEU A 266 16.30 -0.13 -7.54
CA LEU A 266 17.08 -0.44 -6.36
C LEU A 266 17.53 -1.90 -6.44
N ASP A 267 18.84 -2.10 -6.52
CA ASP A 267 19.45 -3.38 -6.20
C ASP A 267 19.37 -3.60 -4.69
N ILE A 268 18.52 -4.53 -4.26
CA ILE A 268 18.26 -4.79 -2.84
C ILE A 268 19.39 -5.60 -2.18
N GLY A 269 20.27 -6.23 -2.95
CA GLY A 269 21.47 -6.91 -2.46
C GLY A 269 22.59 -5.92 -2.11
N SER A 270 22.86 -4.97 -3.01
CA SER A 270 23.94 -3.99 -2.85
C SER A 270 23.52 -2.67 -2.22
N GLY A 271 22.24 -2.30 -2.31
CA GLY A 271 21.73 -0.98 -1.94
C GLY A 271 22.02 0.12 -2.97
N CYS A 272 22.39 -0.25 -4.19
CA CYS A 272 22.59 0.71 -5.27
C CYS A 272 21.24 1.18 -5.83
N LEU A 273 20.93 2.45 -5.64
CA LEU A 273 19.77 3.12 -6.22
C LEU A 273 20.18 3.85 -7.49
N GLU A 274 19.51 3.54 -8.60
CA GLU A 274 19.60 4.26 -9.86
C GLU A 274 18.27 4.92 -10.17
N TRP A 275 18.27 6.15 -10.71
CA TRP A 275 17.02 6.82 -11.11
C TRP A 275 17.17 7.81 -12.26
N VAL A 276 16.05 8.04 -12.93
CA VAL A 276 15.82 9.11 -13.91
C VAL A 276 14.71 10.00 -13.38
N ASN A 277 14.99 11.30 -13.32
CA ASN A 277 14.00 12.33 -13.00
C ASN A 277 13.54 13.03 -14.29
N ALA A 278 12.31 12.76 -14.72
CA ALA A 278 11.66 13.38 -15.86
C ALA A 278 10.72 14.51 -15.43
N GLY A 279 11.30 15.58 -14.89
CA GLY A 279 10.56 16.80 -14.50
C GLY A 279 9.71 16.68 -13.23
N HIS A 280 10.04 15.75 -12.33
CA HIS A 280 9.29 15.46 -11.11
C HIS A 280 10.06 15.96 -9.85
N PRO A 281 9.40 16.19 -8.69
CA PRO A 281 10.10 16.54 -7.45
C PRO A 281 11.19 15.54 -7.06
N ALA A 282 12.34 16.03 -6.59
CA ALA A 282 13.49 15.19 -6.23
C ALA A 282 13.17 14.32 -4.99
N PRO A 283 13.47 13.01 -4.99
CA PRO A 283 13.13 12.16 -3.85
C PRO A 283 13.94 12.53 -2.61
N LEU A 284 13.34 12.44 -1.42
CA LEU A 284 14.04 12.76 -0.17
C LEU A 284 14.72 11.52 0.42
N LEU A 285 16.02 11.61 0.67
CA LEU A 285 16.76 10.58 1.40
C LEU A 285 16.63 10.82 2.90
N ILE A 286 16.09 9.84 3.61
CA ILE A 286 15.82 9.87 5.05
C ILE A 286 16.72 8.84 5.74
N ARG A 287 17.46 9.29 6.75
CA ARG A 287 18.31 8.42 7.59
C ARG A 287 18.12 8.77 9.05
N GLY A 288 17.83 7.75 9.87
CA GLY A 288 17.61 7.94 11.31
C GLY A 288 16.49 8.94 11.61
N ASN A 289 15.39 8.89 10.83
CA ASN A 289 14.24 9.80 10.92
C ASN A 289 14.57 11.28 10.65
N ARG A 290 15.64 11.56 9.89
CA ARG A 290 15.99 12.89 9.42
C ARG A 290 16.16 12.91 7.92
N VAL A 291 15.72 13.98 7.28
CA VAL A 291 15.99 14.20 5.85
C VAL A 291 17.43 14.65 5.72
N ILE A 292 18.23 13.88 4.98
CA ILE A 292 19.66 14.13 4.82
C ILE A 292 19.92 15.02 3.60
N GLU A 293 19.23 14.74 2.51
CA GLU A 293 19.29 15.51 1.27
C GLU A 293 18.08 15.19 0.40
N ALA A 294 17.69 16.13 -0.46
CA ALA A 294 16.96 15.80 -1.67
C ALA A 294 17.96 15.16 -2.65
N LEU A 295 17.58 14.05 -3.28
CA LEU A 295 18.40 13.35 -4.29
C LEU A 295 18.36 14.11 -5.62
N GLU A 296 18.88 15.34 -5.59
CA GLU A 296 19.09 16.16 -6.76
C GLU A 296 20.10 15.48 -7.69
N GLY A 297 19.81 15.50 -8.98
CA GLY A 297 20.60 14.85 -10.01
C GLY A 297 20.36 15.48 -11.37
N ALA A 298 20.92 14.88 -12.41
CA ALA A 298 20.58 15.24 -13.79
C ALA A 298 19.11 14.92 -14.05
N GLY A 299 18.33 15.96 -14.36
CA GLY A 299 16.96 15.81 -14.86
C GLY A 299 16.93 15.60 -16.38
N THR A 300 15.79 15.15 -16.87
CA THR A 300 15.43 15.13 -18.29
C THR A 300 14.07 15.82 -18.49
N LEU A 301 13.66 16.02 -19.74
CA LEU A 301 12.34 16.55 -20.05
C LEU A 301 11.23 15.60 -19.56
N PRO A 302 10.07 16.12 -19.15
CA PRO A 302 8.89 15.30 -18.91
C PRO A 302 8.62 14.32 -20.07
N VAL A 303 8.13 13.14 -19.72
CA VAL A 303 7.89 12.06 -20.67
C VAL A 303 6.77 12.47 -21.63
N GLY A 304 7.03 12.42 -22.93
CA GLY A 304 6.12 12.81 -24.02
C GLY A 304 6.67 13.96 -24.88
N PHE A 305 7.62 14.73 -24.35
CA PHE A 305 8.22 15.86 -25.07
C PHE A 305 9.37 15.48 -26.02
N GLY A 306 9.84 14.23 -25.98
CA GLY A 306 11.06 13.83 -26.68
C GLY A 306 12.31 14.38 -26.03
N GLY A 307 13.46 14.11 -26.65
CA GLY A 307 14.74 14.66 -26.20
C GLY A 307 15.92 13.75 -26.42
N ALA A 308 17.02 14.07 -25.74
CA ALA A 308 18.18 13.21 -25.66
C ALA A 308 17.94 12.10 -24.63
N ALA A 309 18.67 10.99 -24.76
CA ALA A 309 18.69 9.93 -23.76
C ALA A 309 19.03 10.51 -22.37
N PRO A 310 18.28 10.13 -21.31
CA PRO A 310 18.49 10.70 -19.99
C PRO A 310 19.78 10.18 -19.37
N GLN A 311 20.41 11.01 -18.55
CA GLN A 311 21.51 10.58 -17.70
C GLN A 311 20.95 9.82 -16.49
N ILE A 312 21.54 8.66 -16.19
CA ILE A 312 21.20 7.89 -14.99
C ILE A 312 21.91 8.47 -13.77
N ASN A 313 21.15 8.79 -12.75
CA ASN A 313 21.68 9.18 -11.44
C ASN A 313 21.85 7.94 -10.58
N THR A 314 22.85 7.95 -9.69
CA THR A 314 23.18 6.81 -8.83
C THR A 314 23.40 7.26 -7.39
N ARG A 315 22.97 6.44 -6.42
CA ARG A 315 23.18 6.66 -4.99
C ARG A 315 23.39 5.33 -4.30
N GLN A 316 24.47 5.24 -3.52
CA GLN A 316 24.68 4.11 -2.62
C GLN A 316 23.91 4.35 -1.33
N LEU A 317 22.91 3.51 -1.05
CA LEU A 317 22.19 3.52 0.20
C LEU A 317 22.98 2.83 1.31
N VAL A 318 22.71 3.24 2.54
CA VAL A 318 23.14 2.58 3.78
C VAL A 318 21.94 1.86 4.37
N ARG A 319 22.19 0.76 5.09
CA ARG A 319 21.14 -0.04 5.71
C ARG A 319 20.18 0.83 6.54
N HIS A 320 18.88 0.64 6.34
CA HIS A 320 17.76 1.41 6.91
C HIS A 320 17.61 2.83 6.37
N ASP A 321 18.32 3.19 5.30
CA ASP A 321 17.96 4.38 4.53
C ASP A 321 16.57 4.21 3.94
N ARG A 322 15.83 5.32 3.98
CA ARG A 322 14.52 5.43 3.36
C ARG A 322 14.57 6.48 2.26
N VAL A 323 13.89 6.24 1.15
CA VAL A 323 13.74 7.20 0.06
C VAL A 323 12.26 7.47 -0.11
N LEU A 324 11.88 8.74 0.05
CA LEU A 324 10.51 9.18 -0.16
C LEU A 324 10.39 9.83 -1.54
N PHE A 325 9.64 9.20 -2.41
CA PHE A 325 9.14 9.77 -3.65
C PHE A 325 7.80 10.44 -3.36
N TYR A 326 7.54 11.57 -4.01
CA TYR A 326 6.33 12.34 -3.78
C TYR A 326 5.98 13.22 -4.99
N THR A 327 4.70 13.54 -5.13
CA THR A 327 4.19 14.42 -6.20
C THR A 327 4.08 15.87 -5.72
N ASP A 328 4.01 16.81 -6.66
CA ASP A 328 4.08 18.25 -6.40
C ASP A 328 2.84 18.77 -5.64
N GLY A 329 1.67 18.14 -5.77
CA GLY A 329 0.50 18.42 -4.92
C GLY A 329 0.75 18.22 -3.42
N LEU A 330 1.90 17.67 -2.99
CA LEU A 330 2.33 17.69 -1.58
C LEU A 330 3.01 18.98 -1.12
N VAL A 331 3.60 19.75 -2.03
CA VAL A 331 4.38 20.96 -1.73
C VAL A 331 3.80 22.22 -2.33
N GLU A 332 3.03 22.10 -3.40
CA GLU A 332 2.42 23.21 -4.16
C GLU A 332 1.05 23.65 -3.63
N GLU A 333 0.56 23.12 -2.51
CA GLU A 333 -0.72 23.58 -1.98
C GLU A 333 -0.67 24.95 -1.31
N HIS A 334 -1.72 25.73 -1.58
CA HIS A 334 -1.86 27.12 -1.18
C HIS A 334 -3.11 27.30 -0.30
N GLU A 335 -3.00 28.00 0.83
CA GLU A 335 -4.12 28.83 1.28
C GLU A 335 -4.24 29.99 0.28
N THR A 336 -5.44 30.36 -0.15
CA THR A 336 -5.66 31.43 -1.13
C THR A 336 -5.00 32.75 -0.67
N GLY A 337 -3.82 33.06 -1.21
CA GLY A 337 -3.02 34.24 -0.86
C GLY A 337 -1.91 34.04 0.21
N GLY A 338 -1.61 32.81 0.62
CA GLY A 338 -0.53 32.46 1.55
C GLY A 338 0.78 32.00 0.89
N GLU A 339 1.84 31.82 1.70
CA GLU A 339 3.11 31.21 1.25
C GLU A 339 2.92 29.70 0.97
N GLN A 340 3.63 29.18 -0.04
CA GLN A 340 3.65 27.75 -0.40
C GLN A 340 3.82 26.85 0.84
N PHE A 341 3.16 25.69 0.86
CA PHE A 341 3.36 24.67 1.90
C PHE A 341 4.85 24.32 1.98
N GLY A 342 5.49 24.08 0.82
CA GLY A 342 6.93 24.03 0.64
C GLY A 342 7.59 22.76 1.19
N GLU A 343 8.70 22.36 0.56
CA GLU A 343 9.48 21.17 0.92
C GLU A 343 9.91 21.16 2.40
N GLU A 344 10.20 22.33 2.99
CA GLU A 344 10.57 22.46 4.39
C GLU A 344 9.50 21.97 5.38
N ARG A 345 8.21 22.11 5.05
CA ARG A 345 7.12 21.58 5.90
C ARG A 345 6.99 20.07 5.78
N LEU A 346 7.19 19.53 4.57
CA LEU A 346 7.26 18.09 4.35
C LEU A 346 8.41 17.50 5.16
N ILE A 347 9.60 18.09 5.09
CA ILE A 347 10.79 17.69 5.88
C ILE A 347 10.46 17.72 7.38
N ARG A 348 9.93 18.83 7.90
CA ARG A 348 9.57 18.93 9.33
C ARG A 348 8.55 17.89 9.76
N SER A 349 7.58 17.58 8.89
CA SER A 349 6.57 16.57 9.16
C SER A 349 7.21 15.18 9.22
N ILE A 350 8.06 14.82 8.25
CA ILE A 350 8.85 13.57 8.25
C ILE A 350 9.62 13.41 9.55
N GLU A 351 10.35 14.44 9.99
CA GLU A 351 11.16 14.41 11.20
C GLU A 351 10.31 14.33 12.49
N HIS A 352 9.07 14.82 12.44
CA HIS A 352 8.13 14.75 13.55
C HIS A 352 7.47 13.37 13.68
N VAL A 353 6.95 12.79 12.58
CA VAL A 353 6.26 11.49 12.61
C VAL A 353 7.23 10.30 12.64
N GLY A 354 8.40 10.40 12.00
CA GLY A 354 9.36 9.30 11.90
C GLY A 354 9.64 8.59 13.24
N PRO A 355 10.00 9.31 14.32
CA PRO A 355 10.28 8.71 15.64
C PRO A 355 9.09 7.98 16.30
N MET A 356 7.86 8.25 15.86
CA MET A 356 6.64 7.66 16.42
C MET A 356 6.20 6.41 15.65
N THR A 357 6.86 6.10 14.53
CA THR A 357 6.47 5.06 13.59
C THR A 357 7.47 3.90 13.60
N ARG A 358 6.97 2.68 13.41
CA ARG A 358 7.77 1.44 13.41
C ARG A 358 7.90 0.84 12.02
N THR A 359 6.90 1.04 11.16
CA THR A 359 6.84 0.48 9.80
C THR A 359 6.75 1.59 8.75
N VAL A 360 7.01 1.26 7.48
CA VAL A 360 6.90 2.22 6.37
C VAL A 360 5.44 2.61 6.13
N GLN A 361 4.50 1.67 6.29
CA GLN A 361 3.05 1.90 6.17
C GLN A 361 2.57 2.90 7.23
N GLN A 362 2.97 2.70 8.49
CA GLN A 362 2.69 3.64 9.56
C GLN A 362 3.25 5.04 9.29
N MET A 363 4.47 5.11 8.75
CA MET A 363 5.13 6.38 8.45
C MET A 363 4.39 7.15 7.35
N VAL A 364 4.09 6.50 6.23
CA VAL A 364 3.38 7.13 5.11
C VAL A 364 1.98 7.59 5.54
N ARG A 365 1.21 6.73 6.22
CA ARG A 365 -0.13 7.08 6.72
C ARG A 365 -0.10 8.23 7.73
N SER A 366 0.82 8.19 8.70
CA SER A 366 0.97 9.26 9.70
C SER A 366 1.39 10.57 9.06
N LEU A 367 2.25 10.52 8.04
CA LEU A 367 2.69 11.68 7.27
C LEU A 367 1.51 12.28 6.49
N SER A 368 0.79 11.47 5.74
CA SER A 368 -0.43 11.86 5.01
C SER A 368 -1.43 12.56 5.93
N HIS A 369 -1.81 11.92 7.04
CA HIS A 369 -2.75 12.49 8.00
C HIS A 369 -2.23 13.76 8.69
N ALA A 370 -0.92 13.87 8.90
CA ALA A 370 -0.33 15.10 9.44
C ALA A 370 -0.40 16.25 8.44
N LEU A 371 -0.12 15.98 7.16
CA LEU A 371 -0.19 16.96 6.07
C LEU A 371 -1.64 17.39 5.82
N MET A 372 -2.59 16.46 5.72
CA MET A 372 -4.02 16.76 5.60
C MET A 372 -4.56 17.63 6.74
N ARG A 373 -4.17 17.35 7.99
CA ARG A 373 -4.54 18.20 9.13
C ARG A 373 -3.96 19.61 9.03
N GLN A 374 -2.72 19.75 8.57
CA GLN A 374 -2.10 21.06 8.35
C GLN A 374 -2.79 21.84 7.22
N ARG A 375 -3.37 21.14 6.25
CA ARG A 375 -4.16 21.68 5.12
C ARG A 375 -5.64 21.89 5.43
N GLN A 376 -6.06 21.73 6.68
CA GLN A 376 -7.47 21.83 7.11
C GLN A 376 -8.42 20.87 6.36
N GLY A 377 -7.89 19.75 5.83
CA GLY A 377 -8.68 18.71 5.14
C GLY A 377 -9.06 19.04 3.69
N THR A 378 -8.42 20.02 3.06
CA THR A 378 -8.62 20.30 1.63
C THR A 378 -7.35 19.98 0.85
N THR A 379 -7.51 19.31 -0.28
CA THR A 379 -6.46 19.15 -1.30
C THR A 379 -6.97 19.71 -2.63
N SER A 380 -6.22 20.60 -3.27
CA SER A 380 -6.56 21.20 -4.57
C SER A 380 -6.00 20.42 -5.75
N ASP A 381 -5.01 19.57 -5.48
CA ASP A 381 -4.35 18.71 -6.47
C ASP A 381 -4.14 17.30 -5.91
N ASP A 382 -3.72 16.39 -6.78
CA ASP A 382 -3.34 15.04 -6.40
C ASP A 382 -2.02 15.03 -5.63
N ALA A 383 -1.97 14.26 -4.55
CA ALA A 383 -0.89 14.21 -3.59
C ALA A 383 -0.57 12.76 -3.23
N SER A 384 0.56 12.26 -3.73
CA SER A 384 0.97 10.88 -3.53
C SER A 384 2.32 10.79 -2.83
N LEU A 385 2.41 9.90 -1.83
CA LEU A 385 3.66 9.57 -1.14
C LEU A 385 4.00 8.11 -1.45
N PHE A 386 5.25 7.84 -1.80
CA PHE A 386 5.77 6.48 -1.97
C PHE A 386 7.12 6.34 -1.25
N LEU A 387 7.13 5.60 -0.15
CA LEU A 387 8.28 5.42 0.72
C LEU A 387 8.90 4.04 0.52
N VAL A 388 10.22 4.00 0.37
CA VAL A 388 11.00 2.78 0.20
C VAL A 388 12.05 2.72 1.29
N GLU A 389 12.15 1.62 2.02
CA GLU A 389 13.18 1.37 3.03
C GLU A 389 14.08 0.22 2.59
N TRP A 390 15.36 0.49 2.39
CA TRP A 390 16.35 -0.57 2.14
C TRP A 390 16.85 -1.14 3.46
N ARG A 391 16.64 -2.43 3.69
CA ARG A 391 17.00 -3.15 4.94
C ARG A 391 18.24 -4.03 4.78
N GLY A 392 18.65 -4.30 3.55
CA GLY A 392 19.80 -5.15 3.20
C GLY A 392 19.72 -6.57 3.76
N GLY A 393 20.83 -7.30 3.70
CA GLY A 393 20.91 -8.70 4.15
C GLY A 393 20.51 -9.71 3.07
N THR A 394 20.30 -10.97 3.47
CA THR A 394 19.84 -12.07 2.59
C THR A 394 18.52 -12.65 3.09
N ALA A 395 17.70 -13.16 2.16
CA ALA A 395 16.40 -13.78 2.46
C ALA A 395 16.41 -15.32 2.32
N ASP A 396 17.53 -15.93 1.95
CA ASP A 396 17.63 -17.37 1.62
C ASP A 396 17.11 -18.30 2.74
N HIS A 397 17.28 -17.90 4.00
CA HIS A 397 16.79 -18.63 5.17
C HIS A 397 15.26 -18.82 5.21
N LEU A 398 14.47 -18.01 4.48
CA LEU A 398 13.02 -18.19 4.37
C LEU A 398 12.62 -19.33 3.43
N ALA A 399 13.51 -19.75 2.52
CA ALA A 399 13.28 -20.88 1.62
C ALA A 399 13.70 -22.22 2.23
N GLU A 400 14.44 -22.20 3.34
CA GLU A 400 14.83 -23.38 4.09
C GLU A 400 13.73 -23.76 5.09
N VAL A 401 12.98 -24.82 4.80
CA VAL A 401 12.03 -25.38 5.76
C VAL A 401 12.79 -26.37 6.65
N ASP A 402 13.05 -25.98 7.90
CA ASP A 402 13.47 -26.93 8.94
C ASP A 402 12.32 -27.91 9.18
N LEU A 403 12.45 -29.11 8.59
CA LEU A 403 11.48 -30.21 8.67
C LEU A 403 11.58 -31.01 9.97
#